data_AF-A0A8H7Y625-F1
#
_entry.id   AF-A0A8H7Y625-F1
#
_cell.length_a   1.000
_cell.length_b   1.000
_cell.length_c   1.000
_cell.angle_alpha   90.00
_cell.angle_beta   90.00
_cell.angle_gamma   90.00
#
_symmetry.space_group_name_H-M   'P 1'
#
loop_
_entity.id
_entity.type
_entity.pdbx_description
1 polymer ?
#
loop_
_entity_poly.entity_id
_entity_poly.type
_entity_poly.pdbx_seq_one_letter_code
_entity_poly.pdbx_strand_id
1 'polypeptide(L)'
;MFDVGGQRSERKKWIHCFESVTSIIFCTALSEYDQVLLEERSQNRMQESLVLFESVINSRWFLRTSIILFLNKIDVFKNKLPKVPLERYFSEYAGGPDINKAAKYILWKFMQANRARLSVYPQ
;
A
#
# COMPACT_ATOMS: atom_id res chain seq x y z
N MET A 1 -0.23 -7.83 19.40
CA MET A 1 0.03 -7.07 18.16
C MET A 1 1.54 -7.05 17.97
N PHE A 2 2.03 -7.57 16.85
CA PHE A 2 3.45 -7.51 16.49
C PHE A 2 3.62 -6.41 15.45
N ASP A 3 4.54 -5.48 15.70
CA ASP A 3 4.92 -4.47 14.72
C ASP A 3 6.16 -4.95 13.97
N VAL A 4 6.08 -4.96 12.64
CA VAL A 4 7.19 -5.36 11.77
C VAL A 4 7.48 -4.23 10.81
N GLY A 5 8.74 -3.80 10.78
CA GLY A 5 9.18 -2.76 9.86
C GLY A 5 8.94 -3.15 8.40
N GLY A 6 8.35 -2.25 7.63
CA GLY A 6 8.15 -2.42 6.17
C GLY A 6 9.40 -2.17 5.32
N GLN A 7 10.47 -1.63 5.94
CA GLN A 7 11.76 -1.40 5.29
C GLN A 7 12.38 -2.71 4.82
N ARG A 8 13.08 -2.67 3.69
CA ARG A 8 13.61 -3.88 3.04
C ARG A 8 14.53 -4.72 3.93
N SER A 9 15.34 -4.06 4.76
CA SER A 9 16.23 -4.70 5.74
C SER A 9 15.47 -5.50 6.80
N GLU A 10 14.28 -5.04 7.19
CA GLU A 10 13.47 -5.61 8.25
C GLU A 10 12.60 -6.79 7.77
N ARG A 11 12.33 -6.89 6.46
CA ARG A 11 11.46 -7.93 5.89
C ARG A 11 11.96 -9.35 6.11
N LYS A 12 13.28 -9.56 6.24
CA LYS A 12 13.84 -10.90 6.56
C LYS A 12 13.37 -11.42 7.93
N LYS A 13 13.00 -10.52 8.85
CA LYS A 13 12.53 -10.85 10.20
C LYS A 13 11.05 -11.27 10.24
N TRP A 14 10.30 -11.04 9.16
CA TRP A 14 8.87 -11.37 9.09
C TRP A 14 8.62 -12.88 9.23
N ILE A 15 9.65 -13.72 9.00
CA ILE A 15 9.56 -15.16 9.17
C ILE A 15 9.09 -15.59 10.56
N HIS A 16 9.43 -14.81 11.58
CA HIS A 16 9.03 -15.07 12.95
C HIS A 16 7.53 -14.82 13.22
N CYS A 17 6.82 -14.24 12.26
CA CYS A 17 5.40 -13.91 12.37
C CYS A 17 4.50 -14.84 11.55
N PHE A 18 5.00 -15.89 10.89
CA PHE A 18 4.24 -16.67 9.90
C PHE A 18 3.37 -17.83 10.43
N GLU A 19 3.15 -17.95 11.74
CA GLU A 19 2.20 -18.94 12.28
C GLU A 19 0.97 -18.30 12.91
N SER A 20 -0.20 -18.83 12.54
CA SER A 20 -1.50 -18.54 13.17
C SER A 20 -1.95 -17.06 13.17
N VAL A 21 -1.57 -16.28 12.15
CA VAL A 21 -2.01 -14.88 12.01
C VAL A 21 -3.48 -14.80 11.61
N THR A 22 -4.30 -14.22 12.48
CA THR A 22 -5.74 -14.00 12.24
C THR A 22 -5.99 -12.85 11.25
N SER A 23 -5.29 -11.73 11.45
CA SER A 23 -5.42 -10.54 10.63
C SER A 23 -4.09 -9.82 10.47
N ILE A 24 -3.88 -9.22 9.31
CA ILE A 24 -2.76 -8.31 9.03
C ILE A 24 -3.32 -6.90 8.90
N ILE A 25 -2.70 -5.96 9.59
CA ILE A 25 -2.95 -4.54 9.38
C ILE A 25 -1.86 -4.04 8.44
N PHE A 26 -2.24 -3.69 7.22
CA PHE A 26 -1.34 -3.11 6.23
C PHE A 26 -1.59 -1.60 6.12
N CYS A 27 -0.59 -0.81 6.47
CA CYS A 27 -0.68 0.65 6.46
C CYS A 27 0.12 1.20 5.27
N THR A 28 -0.53 2.04 4.46
CA THR A 28 0.15 2.79 3.39
C THR A 28 -0.33 4.23 3.38
N ALA A 29 0.56 5.15 3.06
CA ALA A 29 0.26 6.57 3.03
C ALA A 29 -0.13 7.01 1.63
N LEU A 30 -1.36 7.52 1.47
CA LEU A 30 -1.82 8.08 0.20
C LEU A 30 -0.87 9.16 -0.30
N SER A 31 -0.29 9.95 0.60
CA SER A 31 0.62 11.05 0.26
C SER A 31 1.98 10.64 -0.32
N GLU A 32 2.31 9.35 -0.39
CA GLU A 32 3.63 8.85 -0.82
C GLU A 32 3.72 8.57 -2.33
N TYR A 33 2.67 8.87 -3.10
CA TYR A 33 2.60 8.65 -4.55
C TYR A 33 3.67 9.38 -5.37
N ASP A 34 4.24 10.47 -4.85
CA ASP A 34 5.27 11.29 -5.51
C ASP A 34 6.65 11.16 -4.85
N GLN A 35 6.76 10.34 -3.79
CA GLN A 35 7.98 10.22 -2.99
C GLN A 35 8.83 9.04 -3.45
N VAL A 36 10.13 9.12 -3.15
CA VAL A 36 11.10 8.04 -3.39
C VAL A 36 11.57 7.42 -2.08
N LEU A 37 12.02 6.16 -2.11
CA LEU A 37 12.56 5.48 -0.94
C LEU A 37 13.83 6.21 -0.43
N LEU A 38 14.06 6.14 0.87
CA LEU A 38 15.26 6.72 1.48
C LEU A 38 16.49 5.88 1.11
N GLU A 39 16.32 4.57 1.03
CA GLU A 39 17.32 3.57 0.67
C GLU A 39 17.62 3.55 -0.84
N GLU A 40 16.66 3.97 -1.68
CA GLU A 40 16.78 3.92 -3.14
C GLU A 40 16.01 5.08 -3.82
N ARG A 41 16.73 6.14 -4.20
CA ARG A 41 16.14 7.39 -4.74
C ARG A 41 15.50 7.24 -6.13
N SER A 42 15.79 6.16 -6.86
CA SER A 42 15.16 5.84 -8.15
C SER A 42 13.77 5.25 -7.99
N GLN A 43 13.39 4.82 -6.79
CA GLN A 43 12.20 4.01 -6.61
C GLN A 43 11.08 4.74 -5.88
N ASN A 44 9.91 4.80 -6.51
CA ASN A 44 8.72 5.40 -5.93
C ASN A 44 8.17 4.59 -4.74
N ARG A 45 7.81 5.29 -3.66
CA ARG A 45 7.35 4.69 -2.40
C ARG A 45 5.99 4.00 -2.53
N MET A 46 5.02 4.61 -3.23
CA MET A 46 3.71 3.99 -3.45
C MET A 46 3.83 2.74 -4.31
N GLN A 47 4.68 2.75 -5.34
CA GLN A 47 4.93 1.58 -6.16
C GLN A 47 5.59 0.44 -5.36
N GLU A 48 6.58 0.73 -4.52
CA GLU A 48 7.16 -0.27 -3.60
C GLU A 48 6.11 -0.80 -2.62
N SER A 49 5.22 0.06 -2.11
CA SER A 49 4.14 -0.36 -1.21
C SER A 49 3.16 -1.31 -1.91
N LEU A 50 2.85 -1.10 -3.19
CA LEU A 50 2.01 -2.00 -3.99
C LEU A 50 2.69 -3.36 -4.16
N VAL A 51 3.98 -3.38 -4.51
CA VAL A 51 4.78 -4.61 -4.65
C VAL A 51 4.84 -5.38 -3.32
N LEU A 52 5.08 -4.67 -2.22
CA LEU A 52 5.10 -5.27 -0.89
C LEU A 52 3.74 -5.87 -0.54
N PHE A 53 2.65 -5.13 -0.76
CA PHE A 53 1.30 -5.62 -0.52
C PHE A 53 1.00 -6.87 -1.34
N GLU A 54 1.34 -6.88 -2.62
CA GLU A 54 1.17 -8.04 -3.50
C GLU A 54 1.90 -9.28 -2.96
N SER A 55 3.11 -9.11 -2.43
CA SER A 55 3.88 -10.21 -1.82
C SER A 55 3.24 -10.74 -0.54
N VAL A 56 2.62 -9.87 0.26
CA VAL A 56 1.94 -10.23 1.51
C VAL A 56 0.61 -10.92 1.20
N ILE A 57 -0.27 -10.27 0.46
CA ILE A 57 -1.65 -10.75 0.25
C ILE A 57 -1.71 -12.06 -0.53
N ASN A 58 -0.69 -12.37 -1.32
CA ASN A 58 -0.59 -13.62 -2.07
C ASN A 58 0.36 -14.65 -1.44
N SER A 59 0.87 -14.38 -0.23
CA SER A 59 1.75 -15.31 0.47
C SER A 59 0.97 -16.56 0.89
N ARG A 60 1.58 -17.74 0.66
CA ARG A 60 1.03 -19.03 1.11
C ARG A 60 0.83 -19.11 2.62
N TRP A 61 1.58 -18.32 3.39
CA TRP A 61 1.50 -18.25 4.85
C TRP A 61 0.24 -17.55 5.35
N PHE A 62 -0.43 -16.77 4.48
CA PHE A 62 -1.54 -15.89 4.86
C PHE A 62 -2.87 -16.25 4.17
N LEU A 63 -2.99 -17.44 3.58
CA LEU A 63 -4.17 -17.87 2.81
C LEU A 63 -5.49 -17.88 3.60
N ARG A 64 -5.43 -17.87 4.95
CA ARG A 64 -6.61 -17.83 5.83
C ARG A 64 -6.67 -16.55 6.67
N THR A 65 -5.80 -15.60 6.37
CA THR A 65 -5.65 -14.34 7.10
C THR A 65 -6.50 -13.26 6.44
N SER A 66 -7.15 -12.43 7.25
CA SER A 66 -7.84 -11.23 6.77
C SER A 66 -6.88 -10.04 6.69
N ILE A 67 -7.10 -9.14 5.74
CA ILE A 67 -6.28 -7.92 5.61
C ILE A 67 -7.15 -6.71 5.98
N ILE A 68 -6.65 -5.87 6.89
CA ILE A 68 -7.17 -4.53 7.13
C ILE A 68 -6.21 -3.56 6.45
N LEU A 69 -6.68 -2.86 5.42
CA LEU A 69 -5.85 -1.94 4.62
C LEU A 69 -6.15 -0.49 5.02
N PHE A 70 -5.19 0.15 5.69
CA PHE A 70 -5.28 1.56 6.05
C PHE A 70 -4.65 2.44 4.98
N LEU A 71 -5.45 3.35 4.41
CA LEU A 71 -5.00 4.41 3.50
C LEU A 71 -4.81 5.71 4.28
N ASN A 72 -3.64 5.86 4.91
CA ASN A 72 -3.37 6.95 5.85
C ASN A 72 -2.85 8.24 5.18
N LYS A 73 -2.64 9.29 6.00
CA LYS A 73 -2.16 10.63 5.58
C LYS A 73 -3.01 11.29 4.48
N ILE A 74 -4.33 11.08 4.55
CA ILE A 74 -5.28 11.67 3.60
C ILE A 74 -5.27 13.20 3.64
N ASP A 75 -5.00 13.79 4.80
CA ASP A 75 -4.82 15.23 5.01
C ASP A 75 -3.65 15.78 4.17
N VAL A 76 -2.48 15.11 4.22
CA VAL A 76 -1.31 15.49 3.42
C VAL A 76 -1.59 15.26 1.93
N PHE A 77 -2.24 14.15 1.60
CA PHE A 77 -2.64 13.83 0.22
C PHE A 77 -3.56 14.91 -0.37
N LYS A 78 -4.59 15.34 0.36
CA LYS A 78 -5.53 16.41 -0.04
C LYS A 78 -4.83 17.71 -0.38
N ASN A 79 -3.87 18.12 0.44
CA ASN A 79 -3.11 19.36 0.23
C ASN A 79 -2.11 19.27 -0.93
N LYS A 80 -1.67 18.05 -1.26
CA LYS A 80 -0.63 17.79 -2.25
C LYS A 80 -1.18 17.57 -3.66
N LEU A 81 -2.29 16.83 -3.79
CA LEU A 81 -2.84 16.41 -5.08
C LEU A 81 -3.05 17.55 -6.10
N PRO A 82 -3.53 18.76 -5.71
CA PRO A 82 -3.67 19.87 -6.65
C PRO A 82 -2.33 20.46 -7.14
N LYS A 83 -1.26 20.28 -6.37
CA LYS A 83 0.09 20.83 -6.66
C LYS A 83 0.94 19.84 -7.44
N VAL A 84 0.80 18.55 -7.13
CA VAL A 84 1.52 17.45 -7.74
C VAL A 84 0.49 16.44 -8.27
N PRO A 85 0.09 16.56 -9.56
CA PRO A 85 -0.94 15.69 -10.12
C PRO A 85 -0.57 14.22 -10.05
N LEU A 86 -1.53 13.35 -9.72
CA LEU A 86 -1.31 11.91 -9.58
C LEU A 86 -0.92 11.26 -10.92
N GLU A 87 -1.43 11.80 -12.03
CA GLU A 87 -1.18 11.35 -13.41
C GLU A 87 0.31 11.34 -13.78
N ARG A 88 1.14 12.17 -13.11
CA ARG A 88 2.60 12.19 -13.33
C ARG A 88 3.30 10.91 -12.87
N TYR A 89 2.69 10.19 -11.94
CA TYR A 89 3.24 8.97 -11.34
C TYR A 89 2.41 7.73 -11.69
N PHE A 90 1.12 7.93 -11.97
CA PHE A 90 0.17 6.89 -12.38
C PHE A 90 -0.50 7.31 -13.69
N SER A 91 0.13 7.00 -14.82
CA SER A 91 -0.32 7.43 -16.15
C SER A 91 -1.70 6.91 -16.56
N GLU A 92 -2.17 5.80 -15.96
CA GLU A 92 -3.50 5.25 -16.18
C GLU A 92 -4.61 6.02 -15.44
N TYR A 93 -4.25 6.88 -14.49
CA TYR A 93 -5.21 7.72 -13.78
C TYR A 93 -5.62 8.89 -14.67
N ALA A 94 -6.92 9.16 -14.75
CA ALA A 94 -7.48 10.27 -15.54
C ALA A 94 -8.53 11.08 -14.75
N GLY A 95 -8.52 10.96 -13.42
CA GLY A 95 -9.53 11.56 -12.56
C GLY A 95 -9.27 13.02 -12.19
N GLY A 96 -8.14 13.61 -12.59
CA GLY A 96 -7.76 14.97 -12.23
C GLY A 96 -7.46 15.14 -10.74
N PRO A 97 -7.48 16.37 -10.21
CA PRO A 97 -7.17 16.66 -8.81
C PRO A 97 -8.31 16.29 -7.83
N ASP A 98 -9.27 15.45 -8.25
CA ASP A 98 -10.35 14.97 -7.40
C ASP A 98 -9.81 13.96 -6.37
N ILE A 99 -9.79 14.38 -5.10
CA ILE A 99 -9.27 13.61 -3.98
C ILE A 99 -9.94 12.23 -3.87
N ASN A 100 -11.27 12.17 -4.05
CA ASN A 100 -12.02 10.94 -3.86
C ASN A 100 -11.74 9.97 -5.01
N LYS A 101 -11.68 10.45 -6.25
CA LYS A 101 -11.31 9.63 -7.41
C LYS A 101 -9.87 9.11 -7.29
N ALA A 102 -8.95 9.97 -6.88
CA ALA A 102 -7.54 9.61 -6.72
C ALA A 102 -7.33 8.58 -5.61
N ALA A 103 -7.97 8.77 -4.44
CA ALA A 103 -7.92 7.79 -3.34
C ALA A 103 -8.56 6.46 -3.73
N LYS A 104 -9.72 6.48 -4.42
CA LYS A 104 -10.37 5.27 -4.95
C LYS A 104 -9.51 4.56 -6.00
N TYR A 105 -8.80 5.30 -6.85
CA TYR A 105 -7.88 4.72 -7.81
C TYR A 105 -6.72 4.00 -7.12
N ILE A 106 -6.10 4.63 -6.12
CA ILE A 106 -5.03 3.98 -5.33
C ILE A 106 -5.57 2.73 -4.64
N LEU A 107 -6.72 2.82 -3.96
CA LEU A 107 -7.38 1.67 -3.35
C LEU A 107 -7.60 0.54 -4.37
N TRP A 108 -8.10 0.88 -5.56
CA TRP A 108 -8.31 -0.07 -6.64
C TRP A 108 -7.00 -0.77 -7.07
N LYS A 109 -5.88 -0.05 -7.17
CA LYS A 109 -4.56 -0.67 -7.46
C LYS A 109 -4.17 -1.70 -6.39
N PHE A 110 -4.40 -1.40 -5.10
CA PHE A 110 -4.17 -2.38 -4.03
C PHE A 110 -5.11 -3.59 -4.15
N MET A 111 -6.40 -3.37 -4.42
CA MET A 111 -7.35 -4.47 -4.58
C MET A 111 -7.03 -5.38 -5.78
N GLN A 112 -6.46 -4.84 -6.85
CA GLN A 112 -6.01 -5.63 -8.01
C GLN A 112 -4.86 -6.60 -7.68
N ALA A 113 -4.06 -6.30 -6.66
CA ALA A 113 -3.00 -7.20 -6.22
C ALA A 113 -3.55 -8.44 -5.47
N ASN A 114 -4.82 -8.45 -5.06
CA ASN A 114 -5.44 -9.53 -4.31
C ASN A 114 -5.85 -10.73 -5.20
N ARG A 115 -4.88 -11.49 -5.70
CA ARG A 115 -5.16 -12.70 -6.51
C ARG A 115 -5.62 -13.88 -5.66
N ALA A 116 -5.16 -13.96 -4.42
CA ALA A 116 -5.57 -14.98 -3.45
C ALA A 116 -7.02 -14.81 -2.97
N ARG A 117 -7.70 -13.72 -3.34
CA ARG A 117 -9.10 -13.41 -2.98
C ARG A 117 -9.33 -13.40 -1.46
N LEU A 118 -8.34 -12.92 -0.71
CA LEU A 118 -8.48 -12.74 0.73
C LEU A 118 -9.51 -11.65 1.04
N SER A 119 -10.12 -11.74 2.22
CA SER A 119 -10.99 -10.67 2.74
C SER A 119 -10.14 -9.44 3.04
N VAL A 120 -10.41 -8.34 2.34
CA VAL A 120 -9.76 -7.03 2.56
C VAL A 120 -10.79 -6.03 3.07
N TYR A 121 -10.47 -5.37 4.17
CA TYR A 121 -11.27 -4.33 4.80
C TYR A 121 -10.54 -2.98 4.70
N PRO A 122 -10.89 -2.13 3.72
CA PRO A 122 -10.30 -0.80 3.60
C PRO A 122 -10.74 0.12 4.75
N GLN A 123 -9.82 0.95 5.26
CA GLN A 123 -10.03 1.96 6.30
C GLN A 123 -9.40 3.30 5.93
#